data_AF-A0A966DD20-F1
#
_entry.id   AF-A0A966DD20-F1
#
_cell.length_a   1.000
_cell.length_b   1.000
_cell.length_c   1.000
_cell.angle_alpha   90.00
_cell.angle_beta   90.00
_cell.angle_gamma   90.00
#
_symmetry.space_group_name_H-M   'P 1'
#
loop_
_entity.id
_entity.type
_entity.pdbx_description
1 polymer ?
#
loop_
_entity_poly.entity_id
_entity_poly.type
_entity_poly.pdbx_seq_one_letter_code
_entity_poly.pdbx_strand_id
1 'polypeptide(L)'
;NVTVNKSHEISNFTYSIVGNLSRVSEIIQNPDDFKPHLFGIVDLTSKAIPVQDISSVVLMLIAIASALLMWYTTKQQQPKQEKSRGLRDVMQEASEGKEPDQAEISQIVSRQMNFIMPLMIFMTMINIYGAINFYFFINNLLQVIQQKYILDKNEKEESEVTNESKHLKNAKEAKIIKKPVSSKGKSGTKITRITAKEDKRRGKK
;
A
#
# COMPACT_ATOMS: atom_id res chain seq x y z
N ASN A 1 5.82 -24.58 -3.78
CA ASN A 1 6.46 -25.51 -2.81
C ASN A 1 7.90 -25.74 -3.21
N VAL A 2 8.81 -24.91 -2.74
CA VAL A 2 10.25 -25.21 -2.75
C VAL A 2 10.57 -25.69 -1.34
N THR A 3 10.31 -26.97 -1.09
CA THR A 3 10.85 -27.64 0.09
C THR A 3 12.28 -28.02 -0.23
N VAL A 4 13.24 -27.24 0.24
CA VAL A 4 14.67 -27.58 0.24
C VAL A 4 14.86 -28.71 1.25
N ASN A 5 14.46 -29.92 0.87
CA ASN A 5 14.67 -31.14 1.67
C ASN A 5 15.95 -31.86 1.24
N LYS A 6 16.72 -31.24 0.34
CA LYS A 6 18.02 -31.72 -0.15
C LYS A 6 19.01 -30.58 -0.12
N SER A 7 19.65 -30.43 1.03
CA SER A 7 20.96 -29.83 1.26
C SER A 7 21.90 -29.70 0.03
N HIS A 8 21.96 -30.71 -0.83
CA HIS A 8 22.83 -30.74 -2.02
C HIS A 8 22.33 -29.86 -3.21
N GLU A 9 21.10 -29.34 -3.17
CA GLU A 9 20.55 -28.52 -4.26
C GLU A 9 20.75 -27.01 -4.06
N ILE A 10 21.28 -26.60 -2.90
CA ILE A 10 21.53 -25.18 -2.57
C ILE A 10 22.39 -24.52 -3.65
N SER A 11 23.42 -25.23 -4.14
CA SER A 11 24.29 -24.80 -5.24
C SER A 11 23.54 -24.42 -6.52
N ASN A 12 22.42 -25.09 -6.82
CA ASN A 12 21.65 -24.86 -8.05
C ASN A 12 20.74 -23.62 -7.96
N PHE A 13 20.44 -23.17 -6.74
CA PHE A 13 19.57 -22.01 -6.48
C PHE A 13 20.34 -20.75 -6.07
N THR A 14 21.63 -20.88 -5.72
CA THR A 14 22.51 -19.73 -5.49
C THR A 14 23.06 -19.15 -6.78
N TYR A 15 22.83 -17.85 -7.01
CA TYR A 15 23.58 -17.08 -8.00
C TYR A 15 25.08 -17.08 -7.67
N SER A 16 25.95 -17.04 -8.69
CA SER A 16 27.41 -17.14 -8.50
C SER A 16 27.98 -16.13 -7.51
N ILE A 17 27.44 -14.90 -7.50
CA ILE A 17 27.83 -13.82 -6.57
C ILE A 17 27.43 -14.18 -5.13
N VAL A 18 26.27 -14.82 -4.95
CA VAL A 18 25.74 -15.19 -3.64
C VAL A 18 26.43 -16.45 -3.11
N GLY A 19 26.80 -17.39 -3.99
CA GLY A 19 27.52 -18.62 -3.62
C GLY A 19 28.96 -18.37 -3.15
N ASN A 20 29.59 -17.27 -3.60
CA ASN A 20 30.96 -16.90 -3.21
C ASN A 20 31.05 -16.17 -1.86
N LEU A 21 29.92 -15.82 -1.23
CA LEU A 21 29.94 -15.32 0.14
C LEU A 21 30.43 -16.43 1.07
N SER A 22 31.41 -16.13 1.94
CA SER A 22 32.04 -17.12 2.82
C SER A 22 31.03 -17.96 3.59
N ARG A 23 29.97 -17.33 4.13
CA ARG A 23 28.93 -18.03 4.87
C ARG A 23 28.08 -18.97 4.01
N VAL A 24 27.86 -18.64 2.75
CA VAL A 24 27.05 -19.44 1.81
C VAL A 24 27.87 -20.60 1.25
N SER A 25 29.16 -20.36 0.94
CA SER A 25 30.10 -21.40 0.51
C SER A 25 30.29 -22.48 1.59
N GLU A 26 30.39 -22.09 2.86
CA GLU A 26 30.44 -23.03 4.01
C GLU A 26 29.18 -23.92 4.09
N ILE A 27 28.00 -23.34 3.86
CA ILE A 27 26.73 -24.09 3.88
C ILE A 27 26.60 -25.01 2.65
N ILE A 28 27.13 -24.61 1.49
CA ILE A 28 27.18 -25.47 0.29
C ILE A 28 28.10 -26.68 0.53
N GLN A 29 29.19 -26.48 1.28
CA GLN A 29 30.15 -27.54 1.62
C GLN A 29 29.66 -28.47 2.73
N ASN A 30 29.01 -27.92 3.77
CA ASN A 30 28.43 -28.67 4.90
C ASN A 30 26.96 -28.24 5.13
N PRO A 31 26.02 -28.80 4.38
CA PRO A 31 24.62 -28.37 4.45
C PRO A 31 23.91 -28.70 5.76
N ASP A 32 24.34 -29.76 6.44
CA ASP A 32 23.71 -30.23 7.69
C ASP A 32 24.01 -29.31 8.89
N ASP A 33 24.98 -28.39 8.76
CA ASP A 33 25.32 -27.38 9.76
C ASP A 33 24.50 -26.09 9.63
N PHE A 34 23.54 -26.04 8.71
CA PHE A 34 22.69 -24.86 8.54
C PHE A 34 21.75 -24.65 9.74
N LYS A 35 22.14 -23.72 10.62
CA LYS A 35 21.32 -23.24 11.73
C LYS A 35 20.70 -21.90 11.34
N PRO A 36 19.38 -21.82 11.08
CA PRO A 36 18.71 -20.57 10.70
C PRO A 36 18.54 -19.68 11.93
N HIS A 37 19.64 -19.12 12.42
CA HIS A 37 19.66 -18.18 13.53
C HIS A 37 19.71 -16.76 12.99
N LEU A 38 18.74 -15.93 13.39
CA LEU A 38 18.78 -14.50 13.20
C LEU A 38 19.89 -13.90 14.08
N PHE A 39 20.84 -13.23 13.42
CA PHE A 39 22.05 -12.64 14.01
C PHE A 39 22.88 -13.62 14.87
N GLY A 40 22.72 -14.93 14.67
CA GLY A 40 23.40 -15.98 15.47
C GLY A 40 22.79 -16.24 16.86
N ILE A 41 21.74 -15.52 17.26
CA ILE A 41 21.21 -15.56 18.63
C ILE A 41 19.78 -16.12 18.67
N VAL A 42 18.96 -15.86 17.64
CA VAL A 42 17.52 -16.17 17.64
C VAL A 42 17.21 -17.25 16.63
N ASP A 43 16.80 -18.44 17.07
CA ASP A 43 16.43 -19.53 16.16
C ASP A 43 15.09 -19.24 15.47
N LEU A 44 15.13 -19.14 14.14
CA LEU A 44 13.97 -18.89 13.28
C LEU A 44 13.16 -20.16 12.99
N THR A 45 13.68 -21.34 13.33
CA THR A 45 12.94 -22.62 13.25
C THR A 45 11.93 -22.75 14.39
N SER A 46 12.12 -22.01 15.48
CA SER A 46 11.21 -22.03 16.62
C SER A 46 9.91 -21.27 16.33
N LYS A 47 8.88 -21.56 17.12
CA LYS A 47 7.61 -20.84 17.12
C LYS A 47 7.58 -19.80 18.24
N ALA A 48 6.69 -18.81 18.12
CA ALA A 48 6.51 -17.82 19.18
C ALA A 48 5.81 -18.40 20.42
N ILE A 49 4.94 -19.41 20.24
CA ILE A 49 4.37 -20.21 21.33
C ILE A 49 4.77 -21.68 21.17
N PRO A 50 5.20 -22.36 22.26
CA PRO A 50 5.30 -21.87 23.64
C PRO A 50 6.51 -20.95 23.88
N VAL A 51 6.37 -19.97 24.78
CA VAL A 51 7.44 -19.02 25.15
C VAL A 51 8.37 -19.68 26.17
N GLN A 52 9.31 -20.48 25.67
CA GLN A 52 10.28 -21.20 26.50
C GLN A 52 11.69 -20.63 26.34
N ASP A 53 12.04 -20.24 25.12
CA ASP A 53 13.37 -19.75 24.78
C ASP A 53 13.38 -18.24 24.49
N ILE A 54 14.58 -17.64 24.61
CA ILE A 54 14.84 -16.25 24.19
C ILE A 54 14.41 -16.04 22.73
N SER A 55 14.64 -17.05 21.87
CA SER A 55 14.19 -17.05 20.48
C SER A 55 12.67 -16.86 20.37
N SER A 56 11.87 -17.59 21.14
CA SER A 56 10.41 -17.48 21.13
C SER A 56 9.92 -16.11 21.61
N VAL A 57 10.60 -15.51 22.59
CA VAL A 57 10.31 -14.14 23.06
C VAL A 57 10.55 -13.12 21.96
N VAL A 58 11.70 -13.20 21.27
CA VAL A 58 12.02 -12.28 20.17
C VAL A 58 11.05 -12.47 19.00
N LEU A 59 10.69 -13.72 18.67
CA LEU A 59 9.70 -14.00 17.64
C LEU A 59 8.31 -13.46 17.97
N MET A 60 7.90 -13.50 19.24
CA MET A 60 6.66 -12.89 19.70
C MET A 60 6.70 -11.36 19.52
N LEU A 61 7.80 -10.70 19.87
CA LEU A 61 7.97 -9.27 19.63
C LEU A 61 7.91 -8.93 18.13
N ILE A 62 8.52 -9.74 17.28
CA ILE A 62 8.47 -9.58 15.82
C ILE A 62 7.03 -9.73 15.30
N ALA A 63 6.27 -10.70 15.82
CA ALA A 63 4.87 -10.89 15.43
C ALA A 63 4.00 -9.68 15.83
N ILE A 64 4.17 -9.16 17.05
CA ILE A 64 3.50 -7.95 17.51
C ILE A 64 3.88 -6.76 16.63
N ALA A 65 5.18 -6.55 16.38
CA ALA A 65 5.66 -5.45 15.55
C ALA A 65 5.12 -5.54 14.11
N SER A 66 5.05 -6.74 13.54
CA SER A 66 4.47 -6.98 12.21
C SER A 66 2.99 -6.60 12.14
N ALA A 67 2.21 -7.00 13.15
CA ALA A 67 0.80 -6.66 13.24
C ALA A 67 0.60 -5.14 13.38
N LEU A 68 1.45 -4.45 14.15
CA LEU A 68 1.42 -2.99 14.27
C LEU A 68 1.80 -2.29 12.96
N LEU A 69 2.83 -2.76 12.25
CA LEU A 69 3.20 -2.22 10.95
C LEU A 69 2.06 -2.41 9.94
N MET A 70 1.45 -3.58 9.90
CA MET A 70 0.29 -3.87 9.04
C MET A 70 -0.92 -2.99 9.38
N TRP A 71 -1.19 -2.81 10.68
CA TRP A 71 -2.24 -1.89 11.12
C TRP A 71 -1.96 -0.46 10.64
N TYR A 72 -0.70 -0.02 10.74
CA TYR A 72 -0.27 1.30 10.31
C TYR A 72 -0.38 1.50 8.79
N THR A 73 0.02 0.53 7.96
CA THR A 73 -0.15 0.61 6.49
C THR A 73 -1.62 0.60 6.11
N THR A 74 -2.42 -0.27 6.72
CA THR A 74 -3.86 -0.36 6.44
C THR A 74 -4.57 0.94 6.81
N LYS A 75 -4.24 1.53 7.96
CA LYS A 75 -4.80 2.82 8.39
C LYS A 75 -4.43 3.97 7.46
N GLN A 76 -3.22 3.99 6.90
CA GLN A 76 -2.80 5.02 5.94
C GLN A 76 -3.53 4.92 4.59
N GLN A 77 -3.92 3.72 4.17
CA GLN A 77 -4.63 3.52 2.90
C GLN A 77 -6.11 3.91 2.97
N GLN A 78 -6.65 4.12 4.16
CA GLN A 78 -8.07 4.46 4.31
C GLN A 78 -8.35 5.95 4.13
N PRO A 79 -9.46 6.29 3.47
CA PRO A 79 -9.90 7.67 3.36
C PRO A 79 -10.19 8.26 4.75
N LYS A 80 -9.65 9.46 5.00
CA LYS A 80 -9.92 10.23 6.23
C LYS A 80 -11.35 10.75 6.17
N GLN A 81 -12.25 10.19 6.96
CA GLN A 81 -13.63 10.67 7.10
C GLN A 81 -13.77 11.50 8.39
N GLU A 82 -14.46 12.63 8.30
CA GLU A 82 -14.64 13.56 9.44
C GLU A 82 -15.63 13.06 10.50
N LYS A 83 -16.47 12.06 10.19
CA LYS A 83 -17.49 11.54 11.12
C LYS A 83 -17.20 10.10 11.52
N SER A 84 -16.87 9.90 12.80
CA SER A 84 -16.61 8.60 13.42
C SER A 84 -17.89 7.83 13.77
N ARG A 85 -18.89 7.78 12.88
CA ARG A 85 -20.10 6.98 13.10
C ARG A 85 -19.77 5.48 13.16
N GLY A 86 -20.47 4.74 14.02
CA GLY A 86 -20.30 3.29 14.20
C GLY A 86 -21.50 2.48 13.67
N LEU A 87 -21.33 1.15 13.54
CA LEU A 87 -22.43 0.25 13.13
C LEU A 87 -23.62 0.32 14.07
N ARG A 88 -23.37 0.59 15.36
CA ARG A 88 -24.40 0.79 16.38
C ARG A 88 -25.31 1.98 16.05
N ASP A 89 -24.72 3.09 15.63
CA ASP A 89 -25.45 4.32 15.30
C ASP A 89 -26.28 4.11 14.02
N VAL A 90 -25.72 3.42 13.02
CA VAL A 90 -26.43 3.07 11.78
C VAL A 90 -27.61 2.13 12.04
N MET A 91 -27.44 1.12 12.91
CA MET A 91 -28.53 0.23 13.30
C MET A 91 -29.62 0.94 14.10
N GLN A 92 -29.24 1.89 14.95
CA GLN A 92 -30.20 2.70 15.70
C GLN A 92 -31.03 3.59 14.76
N GLU A 93 -30.39 4.25 13.80
CA GLU A 93 -31.09 5.05 12.79
C GLU A 93 -31.96 4.20 11.85
N ALA A 94 -31.53 2.96 11.55
CA ALA A 94 -32.36 1.99 10.83
C ALA A 94 -33.61 1.59 11.62
N SER A 95 -33.51 1.49 12.95
CA SER A 95 -34.67 1.22 13.82
C SER A 95 -35.64 2.41 13.91
N GLU A 96 -35.14 3.62 13.69
CA GLU A 96 -35.93 4.86 13.58
C GLU A 96 -36.59 5.03 12.19
N GLY A 97 -36.40 4.08 11.28
CA GLY A 97 -37.02 4.06 9.95
C GLY A 97 -36.22 4.77 8.85
N LYS A 98 -34.98 5.18 9.10
CA LYS A 98 -34.08 5.65 8.03
C LYS A 98 -33.45 4.46 7.32
N GLU A 99 -33.53 4.39 6.00
CA GLU A 99 -32.85 3.33 5.26
C GLU A 99 -31.33 3.46 5.46
N PRO A 100 -30.65 2.43 5.98
CA PRO A 100 -29.21 2.49 6.17
C PRO A 100 -28.53 2.48 4.80
N ASP A 101 -27.69 3.48 4.54
CA ASP A 101 -26.93 3.58 3.30
C ASP A 101 -25.91 2.42 3.24
N GLN A 102 -26.01 1.59 2.20
CA GLN A 102 -25.07 0.49 1.98
C GLN A 102 -23.62 0.99 1.88
N ALA A 103 -23.41 2.21 1.38
CA ALA A 103 -22.09 2.83 1.35
C ALA A 103 -21.58 3.12 2.78
N GLU A 104 -22.45 3.55 3.69
CA GLU A 104 -22.09 3.81 5.10
C GLU A 104 -21.75 2.49 5.81
N ILE A 105 -22.54 1.43 5.61
CA ILE A 105 -22.25 0.09 6.17
C ILE A 105 -20.90 -0.43 5.65
N SER A 106 -20.67 -0.37 4.35
CA SER A 106 -19.43 -0.84 3.71
C SER A 106 -18.19 -0.10 4.25
N GLN A 107 -18.29 1.21 4.43
CA GLN A 107 -17.21 2.03 5.00
C GLN A 107 -16.91 1.67 6.45
N ILE A 108 -17.95 1.45 7.28
CA ILE A 108 -17.74 1.09 8.68
C ILE A 108 -17.12 -0.31 8.79
N VAL A 109 -17.59 -1.27 7.99
CA VAL A 109 -17.01 -2.62 7.93
C VAL A 109 -15.55 -2.56 7.48
N SER A 110 -15.23 -1.77 6.44
CA SER A 110 -13.86 -1.53 5.99
C SER A 110 -12.98 -0.95 7.10
N ARG A 111 -13.48 0.01 7.89
CA ARG A 111 -12.75 0.55 9.05
C ARG A 111 -12.49 -0.49 10.13
N GLN A 112 -13.46 -1.37 10.39
CA GLN A 112 -13.30 -2.45 11.36
C GLN A 112 -12.27 -3.49 10.89
N MET A 113 -12.16 -3.68 9.57
CA MET A 113 -11.17 -4.55 8.96
C MET A 113 -9.73 -4.11 9.29
N ASN A 114 -9.49 -2.81 9.54
CA ASN A 114 -8.18 -2.33 9.99
C ASN A 114 -7.69 -3.01 11.25
N PHE A 115 -8.59 -3.43 12.15
CA PHE A 115 -8.21 -4.08 13.39
C PHE A 115 -8.33 -5.60 13.29
N ILE A 116 -9.36 -6.09 12.60
CA ILE A 116 -9.60 -7.53 12.45
C ILE A 116 -8.45 -8.19 11.67
N MET A 117 -8.03 -7.61 10.54
CA MET A 117 -6.99 -8.23 9.70
C MET A 117 -5.64 -8.36 10.42
N PRO A 118 -5.10 -7.30 11.06
CA PRO A 118 -3.86 -7.43 11.81
C PRO A 118 -3.95 -8.42 12.97
N LEU A 119 -5.11 -8.49 13.64
CA LEU A 119 -5.32 -9.46 14.73
C LEU A 119 -5.29 -10.90 14.22
N MET A 120 -5.96 -11.18 13.10
CA MET A 120 -5.99 -12.51 12.50
C MET A 120 -4.60 -12.96 12.05
N ILE A 121 -3.85 -12.06 11.41
CA ILE A 121 -2.46 -12.32 10.98
C ILE A 121 -1.58 -12.56 12.22
N PHE A 122 -1.72 -11.75 13.27
CA PHE A 122 -0.98 -11.93 14.52
C PHE A 122 -1.21 -13.31 15.14
N MET A 123 -2.48 -13.71 15.30
CA MET A 123 -2.84 -15.03 15.83
C MET A 123 -2.28 -16.16 14.96
N THR A 124 -2.28 -15.98 13.64
CA THR A 124 -1.72 -16.97 12.71
C THR A 124 -0.20 -17.08 12.85
N MET A 125 0.50 -15.94 12.90
CA MET A 125 1.96 -15.88 12.99
C MET A 125 2.50 -16.52 14.27
N ILE A 126 1.82 -16.32 15.40
CA ILE A 126 2.26 -16.90 16.68
C ILE A 126 2.35 -18.43 16.64
N ASN A 127 1.53 -19.09 15.80
CA ASN A 127 1.43 -20.55 15.70
C ASN A 127 2.34 -21.15 14.60
N ILE A 128 2.95 -20.32 13.77
CA ILE A 128 3.81 -20.72 12.63
C ILE A 128 5.30 -20.53 12.98
N TYR A 129 6.18 -21.14 12.19
CA TYR A 129 7.63 -21.01 12.28
C TYR A 129 8.12 -19.55 12.16
N GLY A 130 9.10 -19.18 12.99
CA GLY A 130 9.63 -17.83 13.12
C GLY A 130 10.25 -17.24 11.85
N ALA A 131 10.83 -18.08 10.98
CA ALA A 131 11.40 -17.67 9.71
C ALA A 131 10.36 -17.01 8.80
N ILE A 132 9.16 -17.59 8.76
CA ILE A 132 8.03 -17.06 7.96
C ILE A 132 7.59 -15.72 8.55
N ASN A 133 7.49 -15.63 9.88
CA ASN A 133 7.12 -14.39 10.56
C ASN A 133 8.14 -13.27 10.31
N PHE A 134 9.43 -13.59 10.34
CA PHE A 134 10.49 -12.64 10.09
C PHE A 134 10.48 -12.13 8.64
N TYR A 135 10.22 -13.01 7.68
CA TYR A 135 10.03 -12.60 6.29
C TYR A 135 8.88 -11.59 6.14
N PHE A 136 7.72 -11.89 6.74
CA PHE A 136 6.59 -10.96 6.72
C PHE A 136 6.89 -9.64 7.42
N PHE A 137 7.64 -9.67 8.52
CA PHE A 137 8.09 -8.47 9.22
C PHE A 137 8.91 -7.56 8.31
N ILE A 138 9.95 -8.10 7.67
CA ILE A 138 10.81 -7.33 6.76
C ILE A 138 9.99 -6.77 5.59
N ASN A 139 9.08 -7.57 5.03
CA ASN A 139 8.21 -7.12 3.95
C ASN A 139 7.29 -5.96 4.38
N ASN A 140 6.67 -6.05 5.56
CA ASN A 140 5.83 -4.97 6.10
C ASN A 140 6.65 -3.72 6.42
N LEU A 141 7.88 -3.88 6.92
CA LEU A 141 8.78 -2.76 7.18
C LEU A 141 9.15 -2.03 5.88
N LEU A 142 9.50 -2.79 4.83
CA LEU A 142 9.78 -2.23 3.51
C LEU A 142 8.55 -1.51 2.92
N GLN A 143 7.36 -2.08 3.07
CA GLN A 143 6.12 -1.43 2.62
C GLN A 143 5.88 -0.09 3.33
N VAL A 144 6.10 -0.01 4.65
CA VAL A 144 5.97 1.26 5.37
C VAL A 144 6.95 2.30 4.85
N ILE A 145 8.19 1.90 4.59
CA ILE A 145 9.23 2.79 4.03
C ILE A 145 8.83 3.25 2.63
N GLN A 146 8.42 2.32 1.76
CA GLN A 146 7.96 2.63 0.40
C GLN A 146 6.75 3.56 0.42
N GLN A 147 5.76 3.28 1.27
CA GLN A 147 4.56 4.08 1.40
C GLN A 147 4.89 5.50 1.87
N LYS A 148 5.83 5.66 2.80
CA LYS A 148 6.30 6.99 3.22
C LYS A 148 7.02 7.73 2.08
N TYR A 149 7.96 7.07 1.42
CA TYR A 149 8.72 7.69 0.32
C TYR A 149 7.84 8.08 -0.87
N ILE A 150 6.85 7.25 -1.23
CA ILE A 150 5.93 7.55 -2.33
C ILE A 150 4.97 8.68 -1.98
N LEU A 151 4.49 8.76 -0.73
CA LEU A 151 3.64 9.86 -0.25
C LEU A 151 4.40 11.20 -0.28
N ASP A 152 5.63 11.24 0.23
CA ASP A 152 6.46 12.45 0.20
C ASP A 152 6.76 12.93 -1.23
N LYS A 153 6.90 12.00 -2.18
CA LYS A 153 7.10 12.33 -3.59
C LYS A 153 5.82 12.89 -4.23
N ASN A 154 4.68 12.24 -4.00
CA ASN A 154 3.40 12.66 -4.55
C ASN A 154 2.96 14.03 -4.00
N GLU A 155 3.20 14.33 -2.72
CA GLU A 155 2.87 15.63 -2.13
C GLU A 155 3.68 16.77 -2.78
N LYS A 156 4.95 16.54 -3.08
CA LYS A 156 5.79 17.51 -3.80
C LYS A 156 5.26 17.76 -5.21
N GLU A 157 4.99 16.70 -5.98
CA GLU A 157 4.44 16.81 -7.33
C GLU A 157 3.07 17.53 -7.33
N GLU A 158 2.19 17.20 -6.38
CA GLU A 158 0.88 17.86 -6.25
C GLU A 158 1.03 19.34 -5.84
N SER A 159 1.98 19.66 -4.97
CA SER A 159 2.27 21.04 -4.57
C SER A 159 2.82 21.88 -5.72
N GLU A 160 3.64 21.30 -6.59
CA GLU A 160 4.17 21.96 -7.78
C GLU A 160 3.04 22.24 -8.79
N VAL A 161 2.18 21.26 -9.07
CA VAL A 161 1.02 21.43 -9.96
C VAL A 161 0.00 22.42 -9.37
N THR A 162 -0.22 22.41 -8.06
CA THR A 162 -1.10 23.41 -7.41
C THR A 162 -0.48 24.81 -7.38
N ASN A 163 0.84 24.94 -7.25
CA ASN A 163 1.51 26.23 -7.34
C ASN A 163 1.52 26.76 -8.78
N GLU A 164 1.81 25.93 -9.78
CA GLU A 164 1.67 26.29 -11.21
C GLU A 164 0.24 26.72 -11.54
N SER A 165 -0.77 25.98 -11.08
CA SER A 165 -2.18 26.36 -11.28
C SER A 165 -2.60 27.61 -10.48
N LYS A 166 -2.00 27.89 -9.31
CA LYS A 166 -2.17 29.18 -8.62
C LYS A 166 -1.51 30.33 -9.37
N HIS A 167 -0.36 30.12 -10.01
CA HIS A 167 0.26 31.11 -10.90
C HIS A 167 -0.60 31.39 -12.15
N LEU A 168 -1.30 30.38 -12.68
CA LEU A 168 -2.29 30.54 -13.75
C LEU A 168 -3.57 31.26 -13.29
N LYS A 169 -4.01 31.07 -12.03
CA LYS A 169 -5.17 31.79 -11.45
C LYS A 169 -4.87 33.23 -11.04
N ASN A 170 -3.60 33.53 -10.74
CA ASN A 170 -3.13 34.89 -10.41
C ASN A 170 -2.68 35.70 -11.63
N ALA A 171 -2.63 35.08 -12.83
CA ALA A 171 -2.50 35.80 -14.08
C ALA A 171 -3.79 36.61 -14.29
N LYS A 172 -3.72 37.91 -13.98
CA LYS A 172 -4.80 38.89 -14.10
C LYS A 172 -5.66 38.60 -15.33
N GLU A 173 -6.95 38.35 -15.13
CA GLU A 173 -7.94 38.28 -16.19
C GLU A 173 -7.73 39.49 -17.12
N ALA A 174 -7.42 39.20 -18.39
CA ALA A 174 -7.28 40.23 -19.40
C ALA A 174 -8.64 40.93 -19.52
N LYS A 175 -8.76 42.12 -18.94
CA LYS A 175 -9.92 42.99 -19.06
C LYS A 175 -10.16 43.21 -20.55
N ILE A 176 -11.19 42.58 -21.10
CA ILE A 176 -11.60 42.79 -22.48
C ILE A 176 -12.10 44.24 -22.55
N ILE A 177 -11.22 45.15 -22.99
CA ILE A 177 -11.61 46.50 -23.36
C ILE A 177 -12.49 46.34 -24.60
N LYS A 178 -13.82 46.42 -24.42
CA LYS A 178 -14.75 46.64 -25.52
C LYS A 178 -14.41 47.98 -26.16
N LYS A 179 -13.56 47.97 -27.19
CA LYS A 179 -13.37 49.14 -28.07
C LYS A 179 -14.58 49.21 -29.03
N PRO A 180 -15.16 50.40 -29.24
CA PRO A 180 -16.33 50.56 -30.09
C PRO A 180 -15.98 50.23 -31.55
N VAL A 181 -16.98 49.67 -32.22
CA VAL A 181 -17.00 49.34 -33.64
C VAL A 181 -16.58 50.56 -34.46
N SER A 182 -15.52 50.45 -35.26
CA SER A 182 -15.34 51.29 -36.44
C SER A 182 -14.56 50.54 -37.52
N SER A 183 -15.00 50.80 -38.75
CA SER A 183 -14.74 50.11 -40.00
C SER A 183 -13.29 50.17 -40.52
N LYS A 184 -13.04 49.26 -41.49
CA LYS A 184 -11.98 49.22 -42.52
C LYS A 184 -10.65 48.54 -42.17
N GLY A 185 -10.34 47.52 -42.98
CA GLY A 185 -8.96 47.27 -43.43
C GLY A 185 -8.42 45.86 -43.25
N LYS A 186 -8.64 45.01 -44.26
CA LYS A 186 -7.77 43.95 -44.82
C LYS A 186 -6.79 43.18 -43.90
N SER A 187 -6.89 41.84 -44.05
CA SER A 187 -5.79 40.87 -44.27
C SER A 187 -5.60 39.80 -43.20
N GLY A 188 -6.03 38.59 -43.55
CA GLY A 188 -5.25 37.36 -43.37
C GLY A 188 -5.07 36.79 -41.97
N THR A 189 -6.03 36.03 -41.46
CA THR A 189 -5.73 34.84 -40.64
C THR A 189 -6.89 33.83 -40.74
N LYS A 190 -6.56 32.59 -41.14
CA LYS A 190 -7.49 31.50 -41.44
C LYS A 190 -8.06 30.90 -40.14
N ILE A 191 -9.33 31.13 -39.87
CA ILE A 191 -10.04 30.50 -38.73
C ILE A 191 -10.46 29.09 -39.15
N THR A 192 -9.77 28.06 -38.67
CA THR A 192 -10.23 26.66 -38.79
C THR A 192 -11.31 26.38 -37.75
N ARG A 193 -12.56 26.35 -38.20
CA ARG A 193 -13.71 25.90 -37.40
C ARG A 193 -13.71 24.37 -37.35
N ILE A 194 -13.47 23.79 -36.19
CA ILE A 194 -13.68 22.36 -35.96
C ILE A 194 -15.15 22.20 -35.54
N THR A 195 -15.99 21.73 -36.48
CA THR A 195 -17.36 21.33 -36.20
C THR A 195 -17.38 19.81 -36.08
N ALA A 196 -17.63 19.28 -34.88
CA ALA A 196 -17.80 17.85 -34.68
C ALA A 196 -19.12 17.40 -35.35
N LYS A 197 -19.04 16.42 -36.25
CA LYS A 197 -20.19 15.82 -36.91
C LYS A 197 -20.74 14.74 -35.98
N GLU A 198 -21.93 14.98 -35.43
CA GLU A 198 -22.64 14.05 -34.56
C GLU A 198 -23.17 12.89 -35.41
N ASP A 199 -22.62 11.68 -35.22
CA ASP A 199 -23.02 10.50 -35.98
C ASP A 199 -24.33 9.94 -35.41
N LYS A 200 -25.42 10.18 -36.15
CA LYS A 200 -26.79 9.89 -35.72
C LYS A 200 -27.05 8.38 -35.81
N ARG A 201 -27.25 7.77 -34.64
CA ARG A 201 -27.83 6.44 -34.39
C ARG A 201 -28.71 5.91 -35.53
N ARG A 202 -28.32 4.78 -36.13
CA ARG A 202 -29.18 3.92 -36.94
C ARG A 202 -29.49 2.66 -36.13
N GLY A 203 -30.75 2.49 -35.76
CA GLY A 203 -31.23 1.29 -35.08
C GLY A 203 -32.73 1.32 -34.88
N LYS A 204 -33.47 0.95 -35.92
CA LYS A 204 -34.74 0.19 -35.85
C LYS A 204 -35.31 -0.02 -37.25
N LYS A 205 -35.25 -1.25 -37.73
CA LYS A 205 -36.39 -2.05 -38.19
C LYS A 205 -35.92 -3.50 -38.31
#